data_AF-A0A626QD85-F1
#
_entry.id   AF-A0A626QD85-F1
#
_cell.length_a   1.000
_cell.length_b   1.000
_cell.length_c   1.000
_cell.angle_alpha   90.00
_cell.angle_beta   90.00
_cell.angle_gamma   90.00
#
_symmetry.space_group_name_H-M   'P 1'
#
loop_
_entity.id
_entity.type
_entity.pdbx_description
1 polymer ?
#
loop_
_entity_poly.entity_id
_entity_poly.type
_entity_poly.pdbx_seq_one_letter_code
_entity_poly.pdbx_strand_id
1 'polypeptide(L)'
;IDTTTPGGRLIFHVFGALGQFERDLIRERTKAGLTAAAARGRKGGRKPVVTADKLQRAREHIANGLNVREAATRLKVSKTALYTALQSTSAADS
;
A
#
# COMPACT_ATOMS: atom_id res chain seq x y z
N ILE A 1 19.77 34.05 -8.25
CA ILE A 1 20.36 33.69 -9.57
C ILE A 1 19.63 34.51 -10.60
N ASP A 2 20.32 35.41 -11.30
CA ASP A 2 19.72 36.16 -12.40
C ASP A 2 19.69 35.30 -13.66
N THR A 3 18.56 34.64 -13.91
CA THR A 3 18.34 33.74 -15.04
C THR A 3 18.14 34.46 -16.38
N THR A 4 18.21 35.79 -16.41
CA THR A 4 18.17 36.55 -17.67
C THR A 4 19.53 36.58 -18.37
N THR A 5 20.62 36.34 -17.63
CA THR A 5 21.98 36.23 -18.18
C THR A 5 22.31 34.80 -18.64
N PRO A 6 23.16 34.62 -19.68
CA PRO A 6 23.64 33.29 -20.07
C PRO A 6 24.29 32.51 -18.91
N GLY A 7 25.10 33.18 -18.08
CA GLY A 7 25.75 32.57 -16.92
C GLY A 7 24.76 32.15 -15.84
N GLY A 8 23.75 32.97 -15.54
CA GLY A 8 22.73 32.60 -14.56
C GLY A 8 21.82 31.47 -15.02
N ARG A 9 21.53 31.35 -16.33
CA ARG A 9 20.84 30.16 -16.88
C ARG A 9 21.67 28.89 -16.73
N LEU A 10 22.97 28.95 -17.02
CA LEU A 10 23.86 27.80 -16.84
C LEU A 10 23.83 27.30 -15.40
N ILE A 11 24.03 28.20 -14.43
CA ILE A 11 24.05 27.86 -13.01
C ILE A 11 22.69 27.33 -12.55
N PHE A 12 21.58 27.90 -13.03
CA PHE A 12 20.24 27.40 -12.76
C PHE A 12 20.05 25.95 -13.24
N HIS A 13 20.50 25.63 -14.46
CA HIS A 13 20.42 24.25 -14.98
C HIS A 13 21.32 23.28 -14.23
N VAL A 14 22.53 23.69 -13.84
CA VAL A 14 23.42 22.86 -13.02
C VAL A 14 22.77 22.52 -11.68
N PHE A 15 22.18 23.50 -11.00
CA PHE A 15 21.46 23.23 -9.74
C PHE A 15 20.21 22.38 -9.95
N GLY A 16 19.49 22.57 -11.06
CA GLY A 16 18.37 21.71 -11.44
C GLY A 16 18.80 20.25 -11.61
N ALA A 17 19.90 20.02 -12.34
CA ALA A 17 20.46 18.69 -12.54
C ALA A 17 20.97 18.07 -11.23
N LEU A 18 21.62 18.86 -10.38
CA LEU A 18 22.10 18.41 -9.07
C LEU A 18 20.94 18.00 -8.16
N GLY A 19 19.88 18.81 -8.08
CA GLY A 19 18.70 18.49 -7.27
C GLY A 19 17.98 17.23 -7.76
N GLN A 20 17.97 16.98 -9.07
CA GLN A 20 17.45 15.73 -9.63
C GLN A 20 18.32 14.52 -9.26
N PHE A 21 19.64 14.66 -9.36
CA PHE A 21 20.60 13.62 -8.96
C PHE A 21 20.45 13.24 -7.48
N GLU A 22 20.35 14.22 -6.58
CA GLU A 22 20.14 13.97 -5.15
C GLU A 22 18.83 13.22 -4.87
N ARG A 23 17.74 13.60 -5.57
CA ARG A 23 16.44 12.91 -5.45
C ARG A 23 16.55 11.45 -5.88
N ASP A 24 17.29 11.17 -6.94
CA ASP A 24 17.46 9.81 -7.45
C ASP A 24 18.33 8.97 -6.51
N LEU A 25 19.38 9.53 -5.90
CA LEU A 25 20.14 8.88 -4.84
C LEU A 25 19.27 8.52 -3.61
N ILE A 26 18.39 9.42 -3.18
CA ILE A 26 17.47 9.16 -2.06
C ILE A 26 16.51 8.02 -2.39
N ARG A 27 15.98 7.99 -3.63
CA ARG A 27 15.10 6.92 -4.10
C ARG A 27 15.83 5.58 -4.14
N GLU A 28 17.05 5.54 -4.65
CA GLU A 28 17.86 4.33 -4.71
C GLU A 28 18.09 3.74 -3.31
N ARG A 29 18.53 4.57 -2.35
CA ARG A 29 18.72 4.16 -0.95
C ARG A 29 17.43 3.66 -0.31
N THR A 30 16.31 4.34 -0.58
CA THR A 30 15.00 3.93 -0.08
C THR A 30 14.59 2.56 -0.61
N LYS A 31 14.78 2.32 -1.91
CA LYS A 31 14.51 1.01 -2.54
C LYS A 31 15.40 -0.09 -1.97
N ALA A 32 16.69 0.17 -1.76
CA ALA A 32 17.60 -0.77 -1.13
C ALA A 32 17.14 -1.12 0.29
N GLY A 33 16.74 -0.12 1.09
CA GLY A 33 16.18 -0.33 2.43
C GLY A 33 14.88 -1.14 2.44
N LEU A 34 13.96 -0.86 1.51
CA LEU A 34 12.72 -1.63 1.34
C LEU A 34 13.00 -3.08 0.95
N THR A 35 13.96 -3.31 0.05
CA THR A 35 14.37 -4.65 -0.37
C THR A 35 14.95 -5.44 0.81
N ALA A 36 15.83 -4.83 1.59
CA ALA A 36 16.37 -5.44 2.80
C ALA A 36 15.30 -5.72 3.86
N ALA A 37 14.31 -4.83 4.02
CA ALA A 37 13.18 -5.07 4.92
C ALA A 37 12.29 -6.22 4.45
N ALA A 38 12.04 -6.33 3.15
CA ALA A 38 11.29 -7.43 2.56
C ALA A 38 12.01 -8.78 2.73
N ALA A 39 13.32 -8.81 2.54
CA ALA A 39 14.14 -10.00 2.78
C ALA A 39 14.09 -10.49 4.24
N ARG A 40 13.88 -9.58 5.20
CA ARG A 40 13.62 -9.88 6.62
C ARG A 40 12.16 -10.26 6.91
N GLY A 41 11.33 -10.47 5.88
CA GLY A 41 9.93 -10.88 6.01
C GLY A 41 8.93 -9.74 6.26
N ARG A 42 9.36 -8.46 6.23
CA ARG A 42 8.43 -7.35 6.40
C ARG A 42 7.59 -7.16 5.14
N LYS A 43 6.31 -7.53 5.21
CA LYS A 43 5.30 -7.16 4.20
C LYS A 43 4.86 -5.71 4.44
N GLY A 44 5.38 -4.78 3.63
CA GLY A 44 4.99 -3.36 3.66
C GLY A 44 3.54 -3.13 3.18
N GLY A 45 3.14 -1.86 3.07
CA GLY A 45 1.81 -1.47 2.58
C GLY A 45 0.71 -1.45 3.65
N ARG A 46 -0.54 -1.27 3.22
CA ARG A 46 -1.71 -1.18 4.10
C ARG A 46 -2.06 -2.55 4.65
N LYS A 47 -2.19 -2.67 5.98
CA LYS A 47 -2.65 -3.91 6.62
C LYS A 47 -4.09 -4.24 6.16
N PRO A 48 -4.41 -5.52 5.89
CA PRO A 48 -5.77 -5.94 5.55
C PRO A 48 -6.76 -5.54 6.65
N VAL A 49 -7.89 -4.94 6.25
CA VAL A 49 -8.96 -4.52 7.18
C VAL A 49 -9.77 -5.72 7.67
N VAL A 50 -9.93 -6.72 6.81
CA VAL A 50 -10.51 -8.02 7.11
C VAL A 50 -9.35 -8.96 7.43
N THR A 51 -9.15 -9.24 8.72
CA THR A 51 -8.18 -10.21 9.20
C THR A 51 -8.74 -11.63 9.10
N ALA A 52 -7.89 -12.65 9.24
CA ALA A 52 -8.33 -14.04 9.27
C ALA A 52 -9.40 -14.31 10.34
N ASP A 53 -9.23 -13.75 11.54
CA ASP A 53 -10.23 -13.84 12.63
C ASP A 53 -11.56 -13.20 12.24
N LYS A 54 -11.56 -12.01 11.63
CA LYS A 54 -12.79 -11.38 11.15
C LYS A 54 -13.44 -12.19 10.03
N LEU A 55 -12.65 -12.80 9.16
CA LEU A 55 -13.15 -13.64 8.07
C LEU A 55 -13.81 -14.91 8.61
N GLN A 56 -13.20 -15.53 9.61
CA GLN A 56 -13.76 -16.69 10.31
C GLN A 56 -15.09 -16.34 10.99
N ARG A 57 -15.14 -15.27 11.78
CA ARG A 57 -16.38 -14.79 12.42
C ARG A 57 -17.45 -14.41 11.40
N ALA A 58 -17.04 -13.86 10.24
CA ALA A 58 -17.99 -13.55 9.17
C ALA A 58 -18.63 -14.83 8.62
N ARG A 59 -17.86 -15.89 8.40
CA ARG A 59 -18.36 -17.21 7.96
C ARG A 59 -19.32 -17.79 8.99
N GLU A 60 -18.99 -17.72 10.28
CA GLU A 60 -19.87 -18.16 11.37
C GLU A 60 -21.19 -17.38 11.40
N HIS A 61 -21.14 -16.05 11.26
CA HIS A 61 -22.36 -15.23 11.18
C HIS A 61 -23.22 -15.61 9.98
N ILE A 62 -22.61 -15.84 8.82
CA ILE A 62 -23.32 -16.25 7.60
C ILE A 62 -23.93 -17.64 7.75
N ALA A 63 -23.20 -18.60 8.33
CA ALA A 63 -23.70 -19.94 8.62
C ALA A 63 -24.87 -19.91 9.62
N ASN A 64 -24.86 -18.96 10.56
CA ASN A 64 -25.96 -18.70 11.50
C ASN A 64 -27.12 -17.90 10.88
N GLY A 65 -27.15 -17.73 9.55
CA GLY A 65 -28.28 -17.15 8.81
C GLY A 65 -28.22 -15.64 8.58
N LEU A 66 -27.15 -14.94 8.98
CA LEU A 66 -27.01 -13.52 8.65
C LEU A 66 -26.63 -13.33 7.18
N ASN A 67 -27.13 -12.25 6.58
CA ASN A 67 -26.62 -11.83 5.28
C ASN A 67 -25.24 -11.15 5.41
N VAL A 68 -24.49 -11.10 4.31
CA VAL A 68 -23.12 -10.54 4.29
C VAL A 68 -23.06 -9.07 4.73
N ARG A 69 -24.13 -8.30 4.51
CA ARG A 69 -24.18 -6.87 4.90
C ARG A 69 -24.32 -6.72 6.41
N GLU A 70 -25.14 -7.55 7.04
CA GLU A 70 -25.31 -7.60 8.49
C GLU A 70 -24.02 -8.10 9.17
N ALA A 71 -23.40 -9.15 8.63
CA ALA A 71 -22.11 -9.64 9.11
C ALA A 71 -21.01 -8.56 9.02
N ALA A 72 -20.92 -7.83 7.91
CA ALA A 72 -19.98 -6.72 7.74
C ALA A 72 -20.21 -5.60 8.77
N THR A 73 -21.48 -5.25 9.02
CA THR A 73 -21.87 -4.24 10.00
C THR A 73 -21.45 -4.65 11.42
N ARG A 74 -21.74 -5.90 11.81
CA ARG A 74 -21.35 -6.44 13.13
C ARG A 74 -19.83 -6.45 13.32
N LEU A 75 -19.08 -6.78 12.27
CA LEU A 75 -17.62 -6.83 12.29
C LEU A 75 -16.94 -5.47 12.06
N LYS A 76 -17.73 -4.39 11.91
CA LYS A 76 -17.26 -3.02 11.67
C LYS A 76 -16.30 -2.94 10.47
N VAL A 77 -16.62 -3.64 9.39
CA VAL A 77 -15.90 -3.58 8.11
C VAL A 77 -16.86 -3.19 6.99
N SER A 78 -16.34 -2.61 5.91
CA SER A 78 -17.19 -2.28 4.77
C SER A 78 -17.68 -3.56 4.10
N LYS A 79 -18.91 -3.51 3.56
CA LYS A 79 -19.48 -4.61 2.75
C LYS A 79 -18.49 -5.02 1.67
N THR A 80 -17.99 -4.07 0.88
CA THR A 80 -17.04 -4.32 -0.22
C THR A 80 -15.78 -5.05 0.24
N ALA A 81 -15.17 -4.62 1.36
CA ALA A 81 -13.97 -5.29 1.88
C ALA A 81 -14.24 -6.74 2.29
N LEU A 82 -15.42 -7.00 2.88
CA LEU A 82 -15.81 -8.36 3.26
C LEU A 82 -16.07 -9.25 2.04
N TYR A 83 -16.73 -8.74 1.00
CA TYR A 83 -16.94 -9.48 -0.24
C TYR A 83 -15.61 -9.85 -0.93
N THR A 84 -14.71 -8.88 -1.08
CA THR A 84 -13.39 -9.13 -1.68
C THR A 84 -12.62 -10.19 -0.90
N ALA A 85 -12.66 -10.12 0.44
CA ALA A 85 -11.97 -11.08 1.29
C ALA A 85 -12.55 -12.50 1.13
N LEU A 86 -13.88 -12.65 1.11
CA LEU A 86 -14.56 -13.94 0.91
C LEU A 86 -14.27 -14.55 -0.48
N GLN A 87 -14.23 -13.72 -1.54
CA GLN A 87 -13.89 -14.17 -2.89
C GLN A 87 -12.42 -14.59 -3.01
N SER A 88 -11.51 -13.82 -2.39
CA SER A 88 -10.07 -14.14 -2.43
C SER A 88 -9.71 -15.45 -1.75
N THR A 89 -10.47 -15.88 -0.73
CA THR A 89 -10.24 -17.18 -0.09
C THR A 89 -10.75 -18.33 -0.95
N SER A 90 -11.90 -18.17 -1.63
CA SER A 90 -12.41 -19.21 -2.54
C SER A 90 -11.45 -19.56 -3.67
N ALA A 91 -10.63 -18.59 -4.13
CA ALA A 91 -9.64 -18.80 -5.18
C ALA A 91 -8.31 -19.38 -4.67
N ALA A 92 -8.08 -19.43 -3.35
CA ALA A 92 -6.87 -19.97 -2.74
C ALA A 92 -7.03 -21.43 -2.27
N ASP A 93 -8.28 -21.87 -2.06
CA ASP A 93 -8.65 -23.26 -1.74
C ASP A 93 -8.92 -24.12 -3.01
N SER A 94 -8.66 -23.58 -4.21
CA SER A 94 -8.72 -24.27 -5.52
C SER A 94 -7.32 -24.39 -6.10
#